data_AF-A0AAE3XKB9-F1
#
_entry.id   AF-A0AAE3XKB9-F1
#
_cell.length_a   1.000
_cell.length_b   1.000
_cell.length_c   1.000
_cell.angle_alpha   90.00
_cell.angle_beta   90.00
_cell.angle_gamma   90.00
#
_symmetry.space_group_name_H-M   'P 1'
#
loop_
_entity.id
_entity.type
_entity.pdbx_description
1 polymer ?
#
loop_
_entity_poly.entity_id
_entity_poly.type
_entity_poly.pdbx_seq_one_letter_code
_entity_poly.pdbx_strand_id
1 'polypeptide(L)'
;MNSDSNDNAELHMIGTVPEGRGKGIGKSMTEYLLLEAKANNAKSCVLHASAMGARIYTKLGFQAYGELETYRILRMESDQS
;
A
#
# COMPACT_ATOMS: atom_id res chain seq x y z
N MET A 1 -0.85 -4.74 31.22
CA MET A 1 -1.20 -4.80 29.78
C MET A 1 -0.12 -4.02 29.07
N ASN A 2 0.74 -4.71 28.33
CA ASN A 2 1.92 -4.11 27.68
C ASN A 2 1.48 -3.38 26.40
N SER A 3 2.02 -2.18 26.21
CA SER A 3 1.54 -1.13 25.31
C SER A 3 2.38 -1.02 24.04
N ASP A 4 2.77 -2.12 23.40
CA ASP A 4 3.78 -2.11 22.33
C ASP A 4 3.39 -2.96 21.10
N SER A 5 2.18 -2.82 20.60
CA SER A 5 1.83 -3.34 19.27
C SER A 5 0.98 -2.31 18.55
N ASN A 6 1.65 -1.51 17.72
CA ASN A 6 1.09 -0.48 16.86
C ASN A 6 -0.38 -0.72 16.51
N ASP A 7 -1.27 0.17 16.95
CA ASP A 7 -2.67 0.22 16.56
C ASP A 7 -2.84 0.60 15.06
N ASN A 8 -1.92 0.19 14.18
CA ASN A 8 -1.86 0.61 12.80
C ASN A 8 -2.17 -0.59 11.90
N ALA A 9 -3.07 -0.41 10.94
CA ALA A 9 -3.31 -1.39 9.89
C ALA A 9 -2.42 -1.10 8.68
N GLU A 10 -1.77 -2.12 8.15
CA GLU A 10 -1.02 -2.00 6.90
C GLU A 10 -1.82 -2.61 5.75
N LEU A 11 -2.05 -1.82 4.70
CA LEU A 11 -2.77 -2.27 3.51
C LEU A 11 -1.78 -2.67 2.42
N HIS A 12 -1.85 -3.93 2.01
CA HIS A 12 -0.92 -4.52 1.05
C HIS A 12 -1.65 -5.06 -0.18
N MET A 13 -0.93 -5.13 -1.30
CA MET A 13 -1.35 -5.85 -2.51
C MET A 13 -2.71 -5.41 -3.10
N ILE A 14 -3.07 -4.13 -2.98
CA ILE A 14 -4.29 -3.59 -3.61
C ILE A 14 -3.98 -3.29 -5.08
N GLY A 15 -4.59 -4.06 -5.98
CA GLY A 15 -4.43 -3.90 -7.41
C GLY A 15 -5.65 -4.39 -8.18
N THR A 16 -5.74 -3.99 -9.44
CA THR A 16 -6.76 -4.46 -10.37
C THR A 16 -6.10 -4.90 -11.66
N VAL A 17 -6.65 -5.94 -12.29
CA VAL A 17 -6.29 -6.32 -13.66
C VAL A 17 -6.48 -5.13 -14.62
N PRO A 18 -5.74 -5.04 -15.75
CA PRO A 18 -5.82 -3.92 -16.68
C PRO A 18 -7.26 -3.58 -17.14
N GLU A 19 -8.07 -4.59 -17.41
CA GLU A 19 -9.46 -4.49 -17.87
C GLU A 19 -10.43 -3.97 -16.80
N GLY A 20 -9.99 -4.01 -15.53
CA GLY A 20 -10.70 -3.49 -14.36
C GLY A 20 -10.35 -2.05 -14.01
N ARG A 21 -9.38 -1.43 -14.69
CA ARG A 21 -8.95 -0.05 -14.40
C ARG A 21 -10.02 0.97 -14.77
N GLY A 22 -9.99 2.13 -14.12
CA GLY A 22 -10.93 3.23 -14.37
C GLY A 22 -12.37 3.00 -13.87
N LYS A 23 -12.68 1.81 -13.34
CA LYS A 23 -14.03 1.43 -12.86
C LYS A 23 -14.27 1.63 -11.37
N GLY A 24 -13.31 2.24 -10.66
CA GLY A 24 -13.43 2.48 -9.22
C GLY A 24 -13.16 1.27 -8.32
N ILE A 25 -12.82 0.10 -8.86
CA ILE A 25 -12.62 -1.14 -8.08
C ILE A 25 -11.57 -0.98 -6.99
N GLY A 26 -10.40 -0.39 -7.31
CA GLY A 26 -9.36 -0.14 -6.31
C GLY A 26 -9.79 0.80 -5.19
N LYS A 27 -10.65 1.78 -5.49
CA LYS A 27 -11.24 2.68 -4.50
C LYS A 27 -12.16 1.91 -3.57
N SER A 28 -13.11 1.17 -4.12
CA SER A 28 -14.08 0.39 -3.33
C SER A 28 -13.40 -0.67 -2.46
N MET A 29 -12.37 -1.34 -2.97
CA MET A 29 -11.58 -2.29 -2.19
C MET A 29 -10.85 -1.60 -1.03
N THR A 30 -10.26 -0.43 -1.28
CA THR A 30 -9.59 0.34 -0.21
C THR A 30 -10.59 0.82 0.85
N GLU A 31 -11.77 1.30 0.45
CA GLU A 31 -12.83 1.70 1.37
C GLU A 31 -13.30 0.55 2.27
N TYR A 32 -13.47 -0.64 1.70
CA TYR A 32 -13.78 -1.84 2.47
C TYR A 32 -12.69 -2.15 3.51
N LEU A 33 -11.41 -2.14 3.11
CA LEU A 33 -10.30 -2.41 4.01
C LEU A 33 -10.17 -1.37 5.14
N LEU A 34 -10.50 -0.11 4.88
CA LEU A 34 -10.55 0.93 5.93
C LEU A 34 -11.65 0.65 6.96
N LEU A 35 -12.81 0.14 6.53
CA LEU A 35 -13.87 -0.27 7.44
C LEU A 35 -13.44 -1.47 8.29
N GLU A 36 -12.78 -2.45 7.68
CA GLU A 36 -12.21 -3.60 8.40
C GLU A 36 -11.15 -3.17 9.42
N ALA A 37 -10.23 -2.27 9.04
CA ALA A 37 -9.23 -1.72 9.96
C ALA A 37 -9.89 -1.02 11.15
N LYS A 38 -10.92 -0.22 10.90
CA LYS A 38 -11.70 0.44 11.95
C LYS A 38 -12.41 -0.56 12.87
N ALA A 39 -13.01 -1.60 12.30
CA ALA A 39 -13.67 -2.66 13.08
C ALA A 39 -12.68 -3.42 13.98
N ASN A 40 -11.42 -3.52 13.55
CA ASN A 40 -10.32 -4.09 14.33
C ASN A 40 -9.63 -3.08 15.27
N ASN A 41 -10.24 -1.91 15.52
CA ASN A 41 -9.71 -0.85 16.39
C ASN A 41 -8.36 -0.26 15.97
N ALA A 42 -8.02 -0.31 14.68
CA ALA A 42 -6.85 0.41 14.18
C ALA A 42 -7.06 1.93 14.29
N LYS A 43 -6.07 2.62 14.85
CA LYS A 43 -5.97 4.08 14.96
C LYS A 43 -5.45 4.73 13.68
N SER A 44 -4.66 4.01 12.88
CA SER A 44 -4.18 4.53 11.60
C SER A 44 -4.09 3.43 10.54
N CYS A 45 -4.01 3.84 9.27
CA CYS A 45 -3.79 2.96 8.14
C CYS A 45 -2.62 3.47 7.31
N VAL A 46 -1.69 2.58 6.96
CA VAL A 46 -0.52 2.90 6.14
C VAL A 46 -0.46 1.97 4.93
N LEU A 47 0.09 2.48 3.83
CA LEU A 47 0.31 1.71 2.61
C LEU A 47 1.47 2.30 1.80
N HIS A 48 2.05 1.47 0.95
CA HIS A 48 2.98 1.93 -0.09
C HIS A 48 2.22 2.08 -1.41
N ALA A 49 2.08 3.33 -1.85
CA ALA A 49 1.39 3.64 -3.09
C ALA A 49 2.33 3.48 -4.29
N SER A 50 1.89 2.78 -5.34
CA SER A 50 2.47 2.94 -6.66
C SER A 50 2.09 4.31 -7.24
N ALA A 51 2.87 4.82 -8.20
CA ALA A 51 2.55 6.07 -8.90
C ALA A 51 1.13 6.08 -9.50
N MET A 52 0.65 4.93 -9.99
CA MET A 52 -0.70 4.76 -10.52
C MET A 52 -1.78 4.84 -9.42
N GLY A 53 -1.50 4.24 -8.26
CA GLY A 53 -2.44 4.17 -7.13
C GLY A 53 -2.52 5.46 -6.31
N ALA A 54 -1.46 6.28 -6.32
CA ALA A 54 -1.33 7.47 -5.46
C ALA A 54 -2.57 8.38 -5.48
N ARG A 55 -3.12 8.67 -6.67
CA ARG A 55 -4.31 9.52 -6.82
C ARG A 55 -5.55 8.94 -6.13
N ILE A 56 -5.70 7.63 -6.06
CA ILE A 56 -6.82 6.98 -5.36
C ILE A 56 -6.70 7.24 -3.87
N TYR A 57 -5.52 6.99 -3.30
CA TYR A 57 -5.29 7.12 -1.86
C TYR A 57 -5.39 8.56 -1.38
N THR A 58 -4.85 9.53 -2.13
CA THR A 58 -5.00 10.96 -1.80
C THR A 58 -6.47 11.39 -1.77
N LYS A 59 -7.32 10.88 -2.68
CA LYS A 59 -8.76 11.16 -2.67
C LYS A 59 -9.49 10.53 -1.47
N LEU A 60 -8.93 9.48 -0.88
CA LEU A 60 -9.45 8.82 0.32
C LEU A 60 -8.89 9.44 1.61
N GLY A 61 -8.07 10.49 1.52
CA GLY A 61 -7.52 11.20 2.67
C GLY A 61 -6.14 10.71 3.15
N PHE A 62 -5.51 9.76 2.44
CA PHE A 62 -4.12 9.41 2.73
C PHE A 62 -3.19 10.58 2.42
N GLN A 63 -2.22 10.77 3.31
CA GLN A 63 -1.17 11.77 3.17
C GLN A 63 0.15 11.07 2.85
N ALA A 64 0.93 11.63 1.93
CA ALA A 64 2.25 11.12 1.61
C ALA A 64 3.24 11.52 2.71
N TYR A 65 3.95 10.55 3.28
CA TYR A 65 4.93 10.76 4.35
C TYR A 65 6.39 10.55 3.90
N GLY A 66 6.62 9.99 2.72
CA GLY A 66 7.96 9.76 2.18
C GLY A 66 7.91 8.92 0.90
N GLU A 67 9.07 8.75 0.28
CA GLU A 67 9.27 7.90 -0.89
C GLU A 67 10.06 6.66 -0.50
N LEU A 68 9.78 5.53 -1.17
CA LEU A 68 10.51 4.29 -0.97
C LEU A 68 11.42 4.07 -2.17
N GLU A 69 12.72 4.02 -1.92
CA GLU A 69 13.72 3.70 -2.92
C GLU A 69 14.03 2.20 -2.87
N THR A 70 13.95 1.54 -4.03
CA THR A 70 14.26 0.11 -4.13
C THR A 70 15.58 -0.08 -4.85
N TYR A 71 16.53 -0.72 -4.17
CA TYR A 71 17.85 -1.00 -4.70
C TYR A 71 17.97 -2.47 -5.09
N ARG A 72 18.63 -2.75 -6.22
CA ARG A 72 18.97 -4.12 -6.64
C ARG A 72 20.48 -4.27 -6.66
N ILE A 73 20.99 -5.28 -5.96
CA ILE A 73 22.39 -5.67 -6.07
C ILE A 73 22.58 -6.32 -7.44
N LEU A 74 23.42 -5.71 -8.27
CA LEU A 74 23.87 -6.31 -9.53
C LEU A 74 25.03 -7.23 -9.20
N ARG A 75 24.84 -8.54 -9.39
CA ARG A 75 25.98 -9.47 -9.41
C ARG A 75 26.59 -9.40 -10.81
N MET A 76 27.87 -9.07 -10.87
CA MET A 76 28.65 -9.31 -12.07
C MET A 76 28.86 -10.82 -12.18
N GLU A 77 28.33 -11.42 -13.24
CA GLU A 77 28.78 -12.75 -13.62
C GLU A 77 30.22 -12.62 -14.09
N SER A 78 31.14 -13.24 -13.37
CA SER A 78 32.50 -13.46 -13.87
C SER A 78 32.39 -14.41 -15.05
N ASP A 79 32.63 -13.87 -16.24
CA ASP A 79 32.76 -14.58 -17.51
C ASP A 79 33.78 -15.72 -17.30
N GLN A 80 33.27 -16.96 -17.16
CA GLN A 80 34.12 -18.14 -17.12
C GLN A 80 34.45 -18.49 -18.56
N SER A 81 35.73 -18.26 -18.88
CA SER A 81 36.42 -18.55 -20.13
C SER A 81 36.38 -20.04 -20.51
#